data_AF-A0A6A6WXU0-F1
#
_entry.id   AF-A0A6A6WXU0-F1
#
_cell.length_a   1.000
_cell.length_b   1.000
_cell.length_c   1.000
_cell.angle_alpha   90.00
_cell.angle_beta   90.00
_cell.angle_gamma   90.00
#
_symmetry.space_group_name_H-M   'P 1'
#
loop_
_entity.id
_entity.type
_entity.pdbx_description
1 polymer ?
#
loop_
_entity_poly.entity_id
_entity_poly.type
_entity_poly.pdbx_seq_one_letter_code
_entity_poly.pdbx_strand_id
1 'polypeptide(L)'
;MRLYLNYLLLFSFCHTIFALSINREHTQKPMSHISKPISSRPTSVILAITVTDNDIERYIEIPLGQRTLPDAGLPRHLKSAKIVALVNADRQAAPLEKLDRTICRVVPVPSMEEKSGLLRELEKDWLWFMLADEEVHFEQSSSRWFLAGREIGNYECR
;
A
#
# COMPACT_ATOMS: atom_id res chain seq x y z
N MET A 1 69.17 7.89 6.44
CA MET A 1 69.19 7.75 4.97
C MET A 1 67.73 7.84 4.50
N ARG A 2 66.97 8.95 4.54
CA ARG A 2 67.17 10.40 4.25
C ARG A 2 67.83 10.64 2.89
N LEU A 3 67.15 11.48 2.07
CA LEU A 3 67.35 11.82 0.64
C LEU A 3 66.55 10.84 -0.25
N TYR A 4 65.45 11.22 -0.92
CA TYR A 4 65.36 12.33 -1.87
C TYR A 4 64.09 13.17 -1.72
N LEU A 5 64.35 14.41 -1.32
CA LEU A 5 63.53 15.60 -1.43
C LEU A 5 63.69 16.15 -2.85
N ASN A 6 62.66 16.83 -3.38
CA ASN A 6 62.68 17.69 -4.57
C ASN A 6 62.78 17.03 -5.96
N TYR A 7 61.62 16.90 -6.62
CA TYR A 7 61.52 17.41 -7.98
C TYR A 7 60.29 18.34 -8.07
N LEU A 8 60.65 19.61 -8.11
CA LEU A 8 59.81 20.78 -8.28
C LEU A 8 59.10 20.77 -9.64
N LEU A 9 57.91 21.37 -9.60
CA LEU A 9 57.44 22.39 -10.54
C LEU A 9 56.83 21.99 -11.90
N LEU A 10 55.74 22.71 -12.17
CA LEU A 10 55.12 23.06 -13.45
C LEU A 10 54.15 22.03 -14.02
N PHE A 11 52.87 22.23 -13.76
CA PHE A 11 51.95 22.69 -14.82
C PHE A 11 50.66 23.23 -14.20
N SER A 12 50.72 24.52 -13.88
CA SER A 12 49.54 25.36 -13.70
C SER A 12 48.89 25.56 -15.06
N PHE A 13 47.76 24.91 -15.32
CA PHE A 13 46.87 25.31 -16.42
C PHE A 13 45.60 25.95 -15.84
N CYS A 14 45.58 27.28 -15.93
CA CYS A 14 44.39 28.11 -15.80
C CYS A 14 43.41 27.77 -16.93
N HIS A 15 42.20 27.35 -16.59
CA HIS A 15 41.04 27.53 -17.45
C HIS A 15 39.97 28.32 -16.71
N THR A 16 39.97 29.62 -16.94
CA THR A 16 38.85 30.51 -16.68
C THR A 16 37.73 30.18 -17.65
N ILE A 17 36.66 29.53 -17.18
CA ILE A 17 35.43 29.42 -17.95
C ILE A 17 34.59 30.66 -17.63
N PHE A 18 34.46 31.53 -18.62
CA PHE A 18 33.47 32.60 -18.68
C PHE A 18 32.07 31.97 -18.68
N ALA A 19 31.32 32.13 -17.61
CA ALA A 19 29.88 31.89 -17.62
C ALA A 19 29.17 33.21 -17.94
N LEU A 20 28.67 33.30 -19.17
CA LEU A 20 27.77 34.35 -19.64
C LEU A 20 26.51 34.41 -18.76
N SER A 21 26.23 35.59 -18.22
CA SER A 21 24.98 35.91 -17.56
C SER A 21 23.82 35.82 -18.56
N ILE A 22 23.00 34.78 -18.44
CA ILE A 22 21.73 34.66 -19.16
C ILE A 22 20.72 35.56 -18.45
N ASN A 23 20.43 36.69 -19.07
CA ASN A 23 19.31 37.56 -18.72
C ASN A 23 18.01 36.82 -19.05
N ARG A 24 17.31 36.31 -18.03
CA ARG A 24 16.02 35.62 -18.20
C ARG A 24 14.93 36.46 -17.53
N GLU A 25 14.49 37.48 -18.25
CA GLU A 25 13.18 38.08 -18.06
C GLU A 25 12.12 37.00 -18.34
N HIS A 26 11.64 36.35 -17.28
CA HIS A 26 10.43 35.53 -17.35
C HIS A 26 9.43 36.08 -16.35
N THR A 27 8.50 36.85 -16.89
CA THR A 27 7.28 37.29 -16.23
C THR A 27 6.58 36.06 -15.62
N GLN A 28 6.74 35.85 -14.31
CA GLN A 28 5.93 34.89 -13.58
C GLN A 28 4.50 35.45 -13.50
N LYS A 29 3.64 34.94 -14.38
CA LYS A 29 2.19 35.07 -14.22
C LYS A 29 1.79 34.16 -13.06
N PRO A 30 1.23 34.67 -11.95
CA PRO A 30 0.78 33.81 -10.87
C PRO A 30 -0.36 32.93 -11.40
N MET A 31 -0.16 31.61 -11.42
CA MET A 31 -1.25 30.66 -11.56
C MET A 31 -2.14 30.83 -10.34
N SER A 32 -3.36 31.35 -10.54
CA SER A 32 -4.42 31.23 -9.56
C SER A 32 -4.73 29.74 -9.35
N HIS A 33 -4.06 29.13 -8.38
CA HIS A 33 -4.46 27.84 -7.83
C HIS A 33 -5.82 28.04 -7.17
N ILE A 34 -6.88 27.82 -7.94
CA ILE A 34 -8.19 27.51 -7.38
C ILE A 34 -8.03 26.10 -6.83
N SER A 35 -7.55 26.00 -5.60
CA SER A 35 -7.59 24.77 -4.83
C SER A 35 -9.05 24.43 -4.59
N LYS A 36 -9.63 23.58 -5.44
CA LYS A 36 -10.80 22.80 -5.01
C LYS A 36 -10.39 22.11 -3.71
N PRO A 37 -11.22 22.13 -2.66
CA PRO A 37 -10.94 21.36 -1.46
C PRO A 37 -10.88 19.90 -1.88
N ILE A 38 -9.65 19.38 -2.02
CA ILE A 38 -9.39 17.96 -2.22
C ILE A 38 -10.15 17.26 -1.11
N SER A 39 -10.99 16.30 -1.47
CA SER A 39 -11.61 15.43 -0.48
C SER A 39 -10.47 14.66 0.19
N SER A 40 -10.00 15.16 1.33
CA SER A 40 -8.85 14.63 2.05
C SER A 40 -9.17 13.35 2.82
N ARG A 41 -10.45 12.92 2.77
CA ARG A 41 -10.92 11.73 3.43
C ARG A 41 -10.65 10.51 2.55
N PRO A 42 -9.92 9.51 3.06
CA PRO A 42 -9.80 8.23 2.41
C PRO A 42 -11.15 7.58 2.14
N THR A 43 -11.25 6.90 1.00
CA THR A 43 -12.45 6.18 0.57
C THR A 43 -12.19 4.70 0.38
N SER A 44 -10.95 4.29 0.16
CA SER A 44 -10.60 2.89 -0.12
C SER A 44 -9.18 2.55 0.27
N VAL A 45 -8.96 1.25 0.50
CA VAL A 45 -7.67 0.62 0.82
C VAL A 45 -7.20 -0.16 -0.40
N ILE A 46 -5.92 -0.07 -0.71
CA ILE A 46 -5.28 -0.95 -1.68
C ILE A 46 -4.64 -2.10 -0.91
N LEU A 47 -5.05 -3.33 -1.27
CA LEU A 47 -4.43 -4.55 -0.78
C LEU A 47 -3.57 -5.16 -1.90
N ALA A 48 -2.34 -5.50 -1.56
CA ALA A 48 -1.55 -6.47 -2.32
C ALA A 48 -1.99 -7.87 -1.88
N ILE A 49 -2.28 -8.76 -2.83
CA ILE A 49 -2.80 -10.09 -2.58
C ILE A 49 -2.13 -11.14 -3.47
N THR A 50 -2.02 -12.35 -2.94
CA THR A 50 -1.58 -13.53 -3.70
C THR A 50 -2.69 -14.57 -3.65
N VAL A 51 -3.01 -15.20 -4.77
CA VAL A 51 -4.09 -16.18 -4.90
C VAL A 51 -3.50 -17.60 -4.74
N THR A 52 -4.26 -18.53 -4.15
CA THR A 52 -3.83 -19.91 -3.83
C THR A 52 -3.13 -20.64 -4.98
N ASP A 53 -3.65 -20.52 -6.20
CA ASP A 53 -3.09 -21.20 -7.39
C ASP A 53 -2.19 -20.30 -8.25
N ASN A 54 -1.83 -19.13 -7.74
CA ASN A 54 -1.07 -18.14 -8.51
C ASN A 54 -0.21 -17.27 -7.59
N ASP A 55 1.10 -17.48 -7.65
CA ASP A 55 2.10 -16.71 -6.91
C ASP A 55 2.31 -15.28 -7.42
N ILE A 56 1.53 -14.84 -8.42
CA ILE A 56 1.55 -13.46 -8.89
C ILE A 56 0.79 -12.57 -7.91
N GLU A 57 1.51 -11.62 -7.32
CA GLU A 57 0.94 -10.53 -6.54
C GLU A 57 0.03 -9.65 -7.41
N ARG A 58 -1.16 -9.32 -6.90
CA ARG A 58 -2.14 -8.43 -7.53
C ARG A 58 -2.58 -7.35 -6.56
N TYR A 59 -3.04 -6.23 -7.09
CA TYR A 59 -3.54 -5.12 -6.30
C TYR A 59 -5.05 -5.01 -6.46
N ILE A 60 -5.77 -4.98 -5.34
CA ILE A 60 -7.22 -4.81 -5.30
C ILE A 60 -7.59 -3.61 -4.44
N GLU A 61 -8.68 -2.96 -4.80
CA GLU A 61 -9.20 -1.80 -4.08
C GLU A 61 -10.44 -2.20 -3.27
N ILE A 62 -10.39 -2.01 -1.95
CA ILE A 62 -11.49 -2.30 -1.04
C ILE A 62 -12.06 -0.98 -0.48
N PRO A 63 -13.33 -0.67 -0.70
CA PRO A 63 -13.96 0.51 -0.12
C PRO A 63 -14.00 0.45 1.42
N LEU A 64 -13.69 1.57 2.07
CA LEU A 64 -13.73 1.70 3.51
C LEU A 64 -15.17 1.69 4.04
N GLY A 65 -15.37 1.03 5.19
CA GLY A 65 -16.63 0.97 5.91
C GLY A 65 -17.73 0.17 5.20
N GLN A 66 -17.36 -0.60 4.18
CA GLN A 66 -18.30 -1.40 3.38
C GLN A 66 -17.84 -2.86 3.31
N ARG A 67 -18.81 -3.75 3.10
CA ARG A 67 -18.58 -5.16 2.79
C ARG A 67 -18.45 -5.30 1.29
N THR A 68 -17.35 -5.88 0.82
CA THR A 68 -17.14 -6.14 -0.61
C THR A 68 -17.19 -7.63 -0.85
N LEU A 69 -18.13 -8.06 -1.70
CA LEU A 69 -18.28 -9.47 -2.05
C LEU A 69 -17.25 -9.87 -3.11
N PRO A 70 -16.77 -11.12 -3.12
CA PRO A 70 -16.01 -11.68 -4.22
C PRO A 70 -16.93 -11.94 -5.42
N ASP A 71 -17.27 -10.85 -6.12
CA ASP A 71 -17.91 -10.88 -7.43
C ASP A 71 -16.85 -11.10 -8.53
N ALA A 72 -17.16 -10.76 -9.79
CA ALA A 72 -16.27 -10.98 -10.92
C ALA A 72 -14.89 -10.29 -10.79
N GLY A 73 -14.73 -9.33 -9.89
CA GLY A 73 -13.49 -8.56 -9.74
C GLY A 73 -12.54 -9.02 -8.62
N LEU A 74 -13.00 -9.84 -7.68
CA LEU A 74 -12.25 -10.17 -6.46
C LEU A 74 -12.09 -11.69 -6.28
N PRO A 75 -10.90 -12.16 -5.86
CA PRO A 75 -10.65 -13.59 -5.72
C PRO A 75 -11.44 -14.21 -4.57
N ARG A 76 -11.76 -15.49 -4.73
CA ARG A 76 -12.43 -16.31 -3.71
C ARG A 76 -11.47 -17.09 -2.83
N HIS A 77 -10.22 -17.26 -3.26
CA HIS A 77 -9.19 -17.96 -2.51
C HIS A 77 -7.95 -17.08 -2.48
N LEU A 78 -7.41 -16.88 -1.28
CA LEU A 78 -6.20 -16.11 -1.08
C LEU A 78 -5.17 -16.95 -0.35
N LYS A 79 -3.93 -16.80 -0.79
CA LYS A 79 -2.74 -17.29 -0.12
C LYS A 79 -2.24 -16.28 0.90
N SER A 80 -2.18 -15.01 0.51
CA SER A 80 -1.76 -13.91 1.37
C SER A 80 -2.39 -12.57 1.01
N ALA A 81 -2.35 -11.63 1.96
CA ALA A 81 -2.72 -10.23 1.76
C ALA A 81 -1.83 -9.28 2.57
N LYS A 82 -1.68 -8.05 2.07
CA LYS A 82 -0.95 -6.96 2.71
C LYS A 82 -1.60 -5.63 2.39
N ILE A 83 -1.72 -4.75 3.40
CA ILE A 83 -2.15 -3.36 3.18
C ILE A 83 -0.97 -2.58 2.59
N VAL A 84 -1.17 -1.90 1.46
CA VAL A 84 -0.08 -1.15 0.78
C VAL A 84 -0.34 0.33 0.62
N ALA A 85 -1.61 0.74 0.51
CA ALA A 85 -1.95 2.13 0.38
C ALA A 85 -3.39 2.41 0.84
N LEU A 86 -3.65 3.68 1.08
CA LEU A 86 -4.97 4.21 1.36
C LEU A 86 -5.19 5.37 0.41
N VAL A 87 -6.34 5.42 -0.27
CA VAL A 87 -6.60 6.41 -1.33
C VAL A 87 -7.93 7.12 -1.13
N ASN A 88 -8.03 8.35 -1.65
CA ASN A 88 -9.27 9.12 -1.67
C ASN A 88 -10.03 8.96 -2.99
N ALA A 89 -11.19 9.63 -3.10
CA ALA A 89 -12.02 9.60 -4.30
C ALA A 89 -11.31 10.10 -5.58
N ASP A 90 -10.30 10.95 -5.41
CA ASP A 90 -9.47 11.49 -6.50
C ASP A 90 -8.29 10.56 -6.85
N ARG A 91 -8.24 9.34 -6.29
CA ARG A 91 -7.16 8.35 -6.42
C ARG A 91 -5.79 8.84 -5.91
N GLN A 92 -5.80 9.79 -4.99
CA GLN A 92 -4.59 10.30 -4.36
C GLN A 92 -4.32 9.51 -3.07
N ALA A 93 -3.04 9.21 -2.85
CA ALA A 93 -2.60 8.54 -1.63
C ALA A 93 -2.88 9.42 -0.40
N ALA A 94 -3.38 8.78 0.66
CA ALA A 94 -3.60 9.38 1.95
C ALA A 94 -2.31 9.40 2.78
N PRO A 95 -2.22 10.27 3.81
CA PRO A 95 -1.08 10.29 4.73
C PRO A 95 -0.88 8.95 5.46
N LEU A 96 0.38 8.62 5.77
CA LEU A 96 0.77 7.36 6.43
C LEU A 96 0.11 7.20 7.80
N GLU A 97 -0.09 8.29 8.55
CA GLU A 97 -0.71 8.25 9.87
C GLU A 97 -2.16 7.76 9.83
N LYS A 98 -2.85 7.92 8.69
CA LYS A 98 -4.18 7.35 8.45
C LYS A 98 -4.10 5.89 8.03
N LEU A 99 -3.10 5.53 7.23
CA LEU A 99 -2.85 4.15 6.79
C LEU A 99 -2.55 3.24 8.00
N ASP A 100 -1.73 3.68 8.94
CA ASP A 100 -1.36 2.92 10.15
C ASP A 100 -2.54 2.55 11.04
N ARG A 101 -3.64 3.30 10.95
CA ARG A 101 -4.88 3.05 11.72
C ARG A 101 -5.89 2.21 10.94
N THR A 102 -5.62 1.95 9.67
CA THR A 102 -6.51 1.18 8.80
C THR A 102 -6.39 -0.29 9.17
N ILE A 103 -7.55 -0.93 9.30
CA ILE A 103 -7.62 -2.37 9.56
C ILE A 103 -8.52 -3.03 8.54
N CYS A 104 -8.11 -4.22 8.09
CA CYS A 104 -8.84 -5.02 7.13
C CYS A 104 -9.07 -6.42 7.67
N ARG A 105 -10.08 -7.11 7.15
CA ARG A 105 -10.29 -8.53 7.39
C ARG A 105 -10.86 -9.20 6.14
N VAL A 106 -10.55 -10.49 6.04
CA VAL A 106 -11.11 -11.41 5.05
C VAL A 106 -12.02 -12.37 5.80
N VAL A 107 -13.29 -12.42 5.41
CA VAL A 107 -14.29 -13.24 6.07
C VAL A 107 -14.59 -14.45 5.18
N PRO A 108 -14.36 -15.69 5.64
CA PRO A 108 -14.67 -16.88 4.86
C PRO A 108 -16.17 -17.12 4.76
N VAL A 109 -16.60 -17.89 3.76
CA VAL A 109 -17.94 -18.45 3.68
C VAL A 109 -18.11 -19.43 4.85
N PRO A 110 -19.18 -19.31 5.66
CA PRO A 110 -19.40 -20.22 6.78
C PRO A 110 -19.72 -21.64 6.28
N SER A 111 -19.25 -22.64 7.02
CA SER A 111 -19.54 -24.06 6.76
C SER A 111 -21.01 -24.38 7.01
N MET A 112 -21.47 -25.57 6.61
CA MET A 112 -22.87 -25.97 6.80
C MET A 112 -23.22 -26.18 8.27
N GLU A 113 -22.26 -26.70 9.05
CA GLU A 113 -22.37 -26.92 10.49
C GLU A 113 -22.49 -25.57 11.21
N GLU A 114 -21.64 -24.63 10.81
CA GLU A 114 -21.61 -23.23 11.22
C GLU A 114 -22.96 -22.53 10.93
N LYS A 115 -23.55 -22.71 9.75
CA LYS A 115 -24.86 -22.09 9.40
C LYS A 115 -26.03 -22.54 10.26
N SER A 116 -25.94 -23.71 10.91
CA SER A 116 -27.11 -24.40 11.49
C SER A 116 -27.39 -24.05 12.96
N GLY A 117 -26.48 -23.37 13.65
CA GLY A 117 -26.72 -22.93 15.02
C GLY A 117 -25.61 -22.04 15.55
N LEU A 118 -25.96 -20.96 16.25
CA LEU A 118 -25.09 -20.12 17.10
C LEU A 118 -24.15 -19.09 16.40
N LEU A 119 -24.07 -19.04 15.07
CA LEU A 119 -22.97 -18.36 14.38
C LEU A 119 -22.96 -16.82 14.31
N ARG A 120 -23.97 -16.11 14.84
CA ARG A 120 -23.91 -14.63 14.89
C ARG A 120 -22.79 -14.12 15.79
N GLU A 121 -22.33 -14.92 16.75
CA GLU A 121 -21.20 -14.56 17.63
C GLU A 121 -19.84 -14.80 16.96
N LEU A 122 -19.67 -15.83 16.13
CA LEU A 122 -18.39 -16.14 15.47
C LEU A 122 -18.05 -15.18 14.32
N GLU A 123 -19.05 -14.60 13.64
CA GLU A 123 -18.82 -13.54 12.62
C GLU A 123 -18.13 -12.30 13.25
N LYS A 124 -18.21 -12.16 14.58
CA LYS A 124 -17.58 -11.11 15.38
C LYS A 124 -16.08 -11.35 15.64
N ASP A 125 -15.61 -12.59 15.51
CA ASP A 125 -14.28 -13.02 15.95
C ASP A 125 -13.25 -13.16 14.82
N TRP A 126 -13.63 -12.94 13.56
CA TRP A 126 -12.66 -12.92 12.47
C TRP A 126 -11.62 -11.82 12.67
N LEU A 127 -10.35 -12.23 12.66
CA LEU A 127 -9.23 -11.38 13.05
C LEU A 127 -8.98 -10.29 12.01
N TRP A 128 -8.99 -9.05 12.50
CA TRP A 128 -8.49 -7.91 11.75
C TRP A 128 -6.97 -7.97 11.64
N PHE A 129 -6.45 -7.51 10.51
CA PHE A 129 -5.03 -7.23 10.30
C PHE A 129 -4.83 -5.77 9.93
N MET A 130 -3.64 -5.26 10.20
CA MET A 130 -3.22 -3.88 10.00
C MET A 130 -1.87 -3.82 9.29
N LEU A 131 -1.42 -2.61 8.96
CA LEU A 131 -0.13 -2.41 8.29
C LEU A 131 1.04 -3.06 9.05
N ALA A 132 0.99 -3.03 10.39
CA ALA A 132 2.02 -3.60 11.26
C ALA A 132 2.09 -5.13 11.25
N ASP A 133 1.03 -5.82 10.79
CA ASP A 133 1.05 -7.27 10.60
C ASP A 133 1.82 -7.69 9.32
N GLU A 134 2.29 -6.70 8.54
CA GLU A 134 3.00 -6.88 7.27
C GLU A 134 2.20 -7.70 6.26
N GLU A 135 2.60 -8.94 5.99
CA GLU A 135 1.91 -9.88 5.12
C GLU A 135 1.23 -10.96 5.96
N VAL A 136 -0.09 -11.08 5.81
CA VAL A 136 -0.87 -12.13 6.47
C VAL A 136 -1.03 -13.32 5.52
N HIS A 137 -0.84 -14.53 6.06
CA HIS A 137 -0.99 -15.77 5.29
C HIS A 137 -2.27 -16.51 5.68
N PHE A 138 -3.03 -16.96 4.69
CA PHE A 138 -4.32 -17.63 4.89
C PHE A 138 -4.24 -19.16 4.73
N GLU A 139 -3.14 -19.68 4.20
CA GLU A 139 -2.93 -21.13 3.96
C GLU A 139 -1.97 -21.80 4.93
N GLN A 140 -1.22 -21.03 5.69
CA GLN A 140 -0.30 -21.58 6.69
C GLN A 140 -1.10 -21.92 7.94
N SER A 141 -1.11 -23.19 8.35
CA SER A 141 -1.82 -23.64 9.55
C SER A 141 -1.31 -23.02 10.86
N SER A 142 -0.08 -22.50 10.85
CA SER A 142 0.51 -21.74 11.95
C SER A 142 0.05 -20.26 11.98
N SER A 143 -0.58 -19.78 10.92
CA SER A 143 -1.07 -18.41 10.86
C SER A 143 -2.35 -18.24 11.68
N ARG A 144 -2.43 -17.15 12.43
CA ARG A 144 -3.67 -16.76 13.13
C ARG A 144 -4.82 -16.43 12.16
N TRP A 145 -4.52 -16.16 10.88
CA TRP A 145 -5.51 -15.90 9.84
C TRP A 145 -5.79 -17.12 8.96
N PHE A 146 -5.35 -18.32 9.34
CA PHE A 146 -5.56 -19.53 8.57
C PHE A 146 -7.05 -19.77 8.22
N LEU A 147 -7.36 -19.86 6.93
CA LEU A 147 -8.72 -20.06 6.42
C LEU A 147 -9.06 -21.53 6.15
N ALA A 148 -8.10 -22.44 6.24
CA ALA A 148 -8.29 -23.87 5.98
C ALA A 148 -8.89 -24.17 4.58
N GLY A 149 -8.45 -23.44 3.56
CA GLY A 149 -8.92 -23.61 2.18
C GLY A 149 -10.35 -23.15 1.94
N ARG A 150 -10.97 -22.42 2.88
CA ARG A 150 -12.34 -21.89 2.70
C ARG A 150 -12.38 -20.78 1.67
N GLU A 151 -13.45 -20.77 0.88
CA GLU A 151 -13.81 -19.64 0.04
C GLU A 151 -14.01 -18.38 0.89
N ILE A 152 -13.63 -17.25 0.33
CA ILE A 152 -13.88 -15.93 0.89
C ILE A 152 -15.33 -15.56 0.60
N GLY A 153 -16.04 -15.12 1.63
CA GLY A 153 -17.40 -14.60 1.54
C GLY A 153 -17.43 -13.09 1.35
N ASN A 154 -16.54 -12.35 2.03
CA ASN A 154 -16.39 -10.91 1.84
C ASN A 154 -15.04 -10.35 2.34
N TYR A 155 -14.75 -9.13 1.90
CA TYR A 155 -13.66 -8.27 2.35
C TYR A 155 -14.24 -7.06 3.09
N GLU A 156 -13.59 -6.65 4.17
CA GLU A 156 -13.97 -5.47 4.93
C GLU A 156 -12.73 -4.69 5.36
N CYS A 157 -12.75 -3.36 5.21
CA CYS A 157 -11.73 -2.47 5.75
C CYS A 157 -12.38 -1.25 6.45
N ARG A 158 -11.73 -0.70 7.47
CA ARG A 158 -12.20 0.48 8.22
C ARG A 158 -11.06 1.37 8.72
#